data_AF-A0A2V6A811-F1
#
_entry.id   AF-A0A2V6A811-F1
#
_cell.length_a   1.000
_cell.length_b   1.000
_cell.length_c   1.000
_cell.angle_alpha   90.00
_cell.angle_beta   90.00
_cell.angle_gamma   90.00
#
_symmetry.space_group_name_H-M   'P 1'
#
loop_
_entity.id
_entity.type
_entity.pdbx_description
1 polymer ?
#
loop_
_entity_poly.entity_id
_entity_poly.type
_entity_poly.pdbx_seq_one_letter_code
_entity_poly.pdbx_strand_id
1 'polypeptide(L)'
;MYDLYLEGLYFSNKSSEEDLRRALGFFQRAVEKDSTFSNAWTGISKVWYFLGGVYVKPMDAYPKAKEAALKAIALSALLSQ
;
A
#
# COMPACT_ATOMS: atom_id res chain seq x y z
N MET A 1 10.05 5.51 -10.30
CA MET A 1 9.32 4.77 -9.24
C MET A 1 8.27 5.69 -8.62
N TYR A 2 8.73 6.80 -8.07
CA TYR A 2 7.95 7.84 -7.38
C TYR A 2 6.56 8.18 -7.94
N ASP A 3 6.43 8.32 -9.26
CA ASP A 3 5.20 8.75 -9.95
C ASP A 3 4.03 7.80 -9.70
N LEU A 4 4.30 6.49 -9.65
CA LEU A 4 3.30 5.47 -9.32
C LEU A 4 2.83 5.56 -7.86
N TYR A 5 3.66 6.06 -6.96
CA TYR A 5 3.27 6.34 -5.57
C TYR A 5 2.47 7.64 -5.45
N LEU A 6 2.76 8.67 -6.26
CA LEU A 6 1.92 9.88 -6.32
C LEU A 6 0.51 9.57 -6.82
N GLU A 7 0.37 8.78 -7.89
CA GLU A 7 -0.92 8.27 -8.36
C GLU A 7 -1.60 7.41 -7.30
N GLY A 8 -0.86 6.48 -6.67
CA GLY A 8 -1.38 5.68 -5.56
C GLY A 8 -1.92 6.53 -4.40
N LEU A 9 -1.22 7.61 -4.03
CA LEU A 9 -1.69 8.56 -3.03
C LEU A 9 -2.98 9.26 -3.47
N TYR A 10 -3.00 9.80 -4.69
CA TYR A 10 -4.14 10.51 -5.28
C TYR A 10 -5.43 9.67 -5.26
N PHE A 11 -5.35 8.41 -5.67
CA PHE A 11 -6.47 7.49 -5.60
C PHE A 11 -6.77 7.04 -4.15
N SER A 12 -5.76 6.84 -3.28
CA SER A 12 -5.99 6.44 -1.87
C SER A 12 -6.69 7.49 -1.00
N ASN A 13 -6.84 8.72 -1.49
CA ASN A 13 -7.57 9.80 -0.83
C ASN A 13 -9.02 9.92 -1.32
N LYS A 14 -9.43 9.12 -2.31
CA LYS A 14 -10.81 8.96 -2.75
C LYS A 14 -11.32 7.66 -2.16
N SER A 15 -12.19 7.73 -1.16
CA SER A 15 -12.52 6.58 -0.30
C SER A 15 -13.41 5.50 -0.94
N SER A 16 -13.57 5.45 -2.27
CA SER A 16 -14.38 4.44 -2.95
C SER A 16 -13.63 3.11 -3.06
N GLU A 17 -14.35 1.99 -3.15
CA GLU A 17 -13.71 0.68 -3.35
C GLU A 17 -12.88 0.64 -4.65
N GLU A 18 -13.40 1.24 -5.73
CA GLU A 18 -12.70 1.25 -7.01
C GLU A 18 -11.42 2.08 -6.95
N ASP A 19 -11.46 3.27 -6.35
CA ASP A 19 -10.26 4.11 -6.20
C ASP A 19 -9.25 3.49 -5.24
N LEU A 20 -9.69 2.83 -4.16
CA LEU A 20 -8.80 2.03 -3.31
C LEU A 20 -8.15 0.87 -4.10
N ARG A 21 -8.90 0.16 -4.96
CA ARG A 21 -8.33 -0.90 -5.81
C ARG A 21 -7.37 -0.35 -6.88
N ARG A 22 -7.66 0.82 -7.46
CA ARG A 22 -6.72 1.55 -8.35
C ARG A 22 -5.45 1.91 -7.60
N ALA A 23 -5.56 2.52 -6.41
CA ALA A 23 -4.44 2.89 -5.55
C ALA A 23 -3.55 1.70 -5.20
N LEU A 24 -4.15 0.55 -4.85
CA LEU A 24 -3.42 -0.70 -4.62
C LEU A 24 -2.60 -1.10 -5.85
N GLY A 25 -3.20 -1.12 -7.03
CA GLY A 25 -2.52 -1.45 -8.29
C GLY A 25 -1.45 -0.44 -8.72
N PHE A 26 -1.53 0.81 -8.26
CA PHE A 26 -0.46 1.80 -8.41
C PHE A 26 0.72 1.53 -7.46
N PHE A 27 0.47 1.31 -6.17
CA PHE A 27 1.53 0.98 -5.22
C PHE A 27 2.19 -0.39 -5.49
N GLN A 28 1.43 -1.39 -5.96
CA GLN A 28 1.96 -2.69 -6.39
C GLN A 28 2.97 -2.52 -7.53
N ARG A 29 2.61 -1.81 -8.62
CA ARG A 29 3.53 -1.50 -9.72
C ARG A 29 4.73 -0.62 -9.29
N ALA A 30 4.62 0.09 -8.17
CA ALA A 30 5.75 0.81 -7.59
C ALA A 30 6.75 -0.14 -6.91
N VAL A 31 6.28 -1.11 -6.11
CA VAL A 31 7.15 -2.13 -5.46
C VAL A 31 7.62 -3.25 -6.39
N GLU A 32 6.93 -3.47 -7.52
CA GLU A 32 7.42 -4.30 -8.63
C GLU A 32 8.63 -3.68 -9.34
N LYS A 33 8.70 -2.34 -9.40
CA LYS A 33 9.85 -1.61 -9.99
C LYS A 33 10.99 -1.39 -9.02
N ASP A 34 10.70 -1.25 -7.73
CA ASP A 34 11.69 -1.16 -6.65
C ASP A 34 11.08 -1.76 -5.37
N SER A 35 11.48 -2.98 -5.04
CA SER A 35 10.98 -3.70 -3.87
C SER A 35 11.45 -3.09 -2.55
N THR A 36 12.44 -2.19 -2.57
CA THR A 36 12.96 -1.49 -1.38
C THR A 36 12.21 -0.19 -1.07
N PHE A 37 11.34 0.26 -1.97
CA PHE A 37 10.63 1.55 -1.92
C PHE A 37 9.56 1.59 -0.81
N SER A 38 10.00 1.76 0.45
CA SER A 38 9.19 1.63 1.69
C SER A 38 7.84 2.36 1.66
N ASN A 39 7.76 3.60 1.16
CA ASN A 39 6.51 4.37 1.17
C ASN A 39 5.40 3.71 0.34
N ALA A 40 5.73 2.92 -0.69
CA ALA A 40 4.73 2.18 -1.46
C ALA A 40 4.22 0.94 -0.70
N TRP A 41 5.06 0.27 0.09
CA TRP A 41 4.60 -0.75 1.05
C TRP A 41 3.67 -0.15 2.12
N THR A 42 3.96 1.06 2.62
CA THR A 42 3.05 1.83 3.49
C THR A 42 1.73 2.13 2.78
N GLY A 43 1.76 2.48 1.49
CA GLY A 43 0.57 2.66 0.65
C GLY A 43 -0.28 1.39 0.52
N ILE A 44 0.34 0.24 0.21
CA ILE A 44 -0.31 -1.08 0.15
C ILE A 44 -0.97 -1.41 1.50
N SER A 45 -0.26 -1.17 2.60
CA SER A 45 -0.78 -1.38 3.96
C SER A 45 -2.02 -0.53 4.25
N LYS A 46 -1.93 0.79 4.04
CA LYS A 46 -3.03 1.77 4.21
C LYS A 46 -4.26 1.32 3.41
N VAL A 47 -4.08 0.94 2.15
CA VAL A 47 -5.18 0.58 1.25
C VAL A 47 -5.83 -0.74 1.65
N TRP A 48 -5.07 -1.78 2.01
CA TRP A 48 -5.67 -3.03 2.54
C TRP A 48 -6.39 -2.82 3.86
N TYR A 49 -5.94 -1.91 4.72
CA TYR A 49 -6.67 -1.54 5.94
C TYR A 49 -8.03 -0.91 5.63
N PHE A 50 -8.10 0.10 4.75
CA PHE A 50 -9.38 0.72 4.37
C PHE A 50 -10.31 -0.24 3.62
N LEU A 51 -9.79 -1.07 2.72
CA LEU A 51 -10.57 -2.13 2.08
C LEU A 51 -11.15 -3.10 3.14
N GLY A 52 -10.33 -3.54 4.10
CA GLY A 52 -10.76 -4.45 5.18
C GLY A 52 -11.75 -3.87 6.18
N GLY A 53 -11.87 -2.54 6.26
CA GLY A 53 -12.81 -1.84 7.14
C GLY A 53 -14.22 -1.66 6.56
N VAL A 54 -14.39 -1.73 5.23
CA VAL A 54 -15.66 -1.36 4.55
C VAL A 54 -16.07 -2.32 3.42
N TYR A 55 -15.12 -2.83 2.63
CA TYR A 55 -15.39 -3.42 1.31
C TYR A 55 -14.96 -4.88 1.14
N VAL A 56 -13.98 -5.32 1.93
CA VAL A 56 -13.40 -6.67 1.90
C VAL A 56 -13.49 -7.24 3.30
N LYS A 57 -13.72 -8.55 3.45
CA LYS A 57 -13.77 -9.19 4.77
C LYS A 57 -12.45 -8.93 5.52
N PRO A 58 -12.48 -8.53 6.82
CA PRO A 58 -11.28 -8.28 7.61
C PRO A 58 -10.23 -9.40 7.56
N MET A 59 -10.68 -10.66 7.57
CA MET A 59 -9.83 -11.86 7.47
C MET A 59 -9.05 -11.96 6.16
N ASP A 60 -9.58 -11.45 5.05
CA ASP A 60 -8.94 -11.50 3.73
C ASP A 60 -8.04 -10.27 3.46
N ALA A 61 -8.17 -9.21 4.26
CA ALA A 61 -7.54 -7.91 4.03
C ALA A 61 -6.47 -7.56 5.08
N TYR A 62 -6.77 -7.70 6.37
CA TYR A 62 -5.85 -7.30 7.44
C TYR A 62 -4.53 -8.11 7.49
N PRO A 63 -4.47 -9.41 7.12
CA PRO A 63 -3.18 -10.09 6.98
C PRO A 63 -2.26 -9.44 5.94
N LYS A 64 -2.82 -8.99 4.80
CA LYS A 64 -2.09 -8.32 3.72
C LYS A 64 -1.64 -6.91 4.13
N ALA A 65 -2.49 -6.19 4.86
CA ALA A 65 -2.12 -4.91 5.47
C ALA A 65 -0.92 -5.08 6.43
N LYS A 66 -0.99 -6.08 7.32
CA LYS A 66 0.07 -6.40 8.28
C LYS A 66 1.38 -6.80 7.58
N GLU A 67 1.33 -7.65 6.55
CA GLU A 67 2.50 -8.06 5.78
C GLU A 67 3.20 -6.84 5.13
N ALA A 68 2.42 -5.98 4.47
CA ALA A 68 2.94 -4.77 3.84
C ALA A 68 3.50 -3.76 4.87
N ALA A 69 2.87 -3.62 6.05
CA ALA A 69 3.39 -2.80 7.14
C ALA A 69 4.76 -3.31 7.65
N LEU A 70 4.89 -4.62 7.86
CA LEU A 70 6.15 -5.23 8.30
C LEU A 70 7.27 -5.05 7.26
N LYS A 71 6.95 -5.19 5.96
CA LYS A 71 7.89 -4.87 4.87
C LYS A 71 8.31 -3.41 4.86
N ALA A 72 7.37 -2.47 5.00
CA ALA A 72 7.66 -1.04 5.05
C ALA A 72 8.63 -0.69 6.21
N ILE A 73 8.37 -1.22 7.41
CA ILE A 73 9.19 -1.01 8.62
C ILE A 73 10.60 -1.57 8.45
N ALA A 74 10.74 -2.80 7.94
CA ALA A 74 12.05 -3.40 7.69
C ALA A 74 12.90 -2.57 6.72
N LEU A 75 12.26 -2.03 5.67
CA LEU A 75 12.93 -1.20 4.66
C LEU A 75 13.27 0.20 5.16
N SER A 76 12.41 0.83 6.00
CA SER A 76 12.75 2.13 6.59
C SER A 76 13.87 2.03 7.62
N ALA A 77 13.93 0.93 8.39
CA ALA A 77 15.02 0.67 9.33
C ALA A 77 16.37 0.43 8.63
N LEU A 78 16.37 -0.14 7.41
CA LEU A 78 17.56 -0.36 6.59
C LEU A 78 18.12 0.94 5.99
N LEU A 79 17.27 1.94 5.75
CA LEU A 79 17.62 3.26 5.19
C LEU A 79 18.01 4.31 6.25
N SER A 80 18.23 3.88 7.50
CA SER A 80 18.45 4.75 8.67
C SER A 80 19.81 4.52 9.36
N GLN A 81 20.80 4.03 8.62
CA GLN A 81 22.19 3.77 9.07
C GLN A 81 23.20 4.36 8.08
#